data_AF-A0A945I653-F1
#
_entry.id   AF-A0A945I653-F1
#
_cell.length_a   1.000
_cell.length_b   1.000
_cell.length_c   1.000
_cell.angle_alpha   90.00
_cell.angle_beta   90.00
_cell.angle_gamma   90.00
#
_symmetry.space_group_name_H-M   'P 1'
#
loop_
_entity.id
_entity.type
_entity.pdbx_description
1 polymer ?
#
loop_
_entity_poly.entity_id
_entity_poly.type
_entity_poly.pdbx_seq_one_letter_code
_entity_poly.pdbx_strand_id
1 'polypeptide(L)'
;KGLKNEDIVLANKIVIAPLNPGFTSLNLSQAVLLLAYEWYKLADDTPGAELRMKDTRPANKQELLGLFEHLENELDSHGFLRVKEKRPVMVQNIRNVFQRANMTEQEVRTFRGVVKSLTQFPRHMKKED
;
A
#
# COMPACT_ATOMS: atom_id res chain seq x y z
N LYS A 1 15.24 35.34 9.51
CA LYS A 1 15.05 36.24 8.35
C LYS A 1 15.60 35.54 7.12
N GLY A 2 14.94 35.66 5.97
CA GLY A 2 15.40 35.06 4.70
C GLY A 2 16.49 35.88 4.02
N LEU A 3 16.74 35.60 2.74
CA LEU A 3 17.68 36.32 1.89
C LEU A 3 17.23 37.76 1.65
N LYS A 4 18.19 38.68 1.46
CA LYS A 4 17.91 40.03 0.97
C LYS A 4 17.75 40.02 -0.55
N ASN A 5 17.12 41.04 -1.10
CA ASN A 5 16.99 41.19 -2.56
C ASN A 5 18.36 41.23 -3.26
N GLU A 6 19.35 41.88 -2.64
CA GLU A 6 20.74 41.92 -3.13
C GLU A 6 21.34 40.52 -3.25
N ASP A 7 21.08 39.65 -2.26
CA ASP A 7 21.56 38.26 -2.29
C ASP A 7 20.87 37.45 -3.40
N ILE A 8 19.59 37.71 -3.65
CA ILE A 8 18.80 37.02 -4.69
C ILE A 8 19.29 37.38 -6.10
N VAL A 9 19.64 38.64 -6.35
CA VAL A 9 20.10 39.11 -7.67
C VAL A 9 21.40 38.43 -8.11
N LEU A 10 22.23 37.98 -7.16
CA LEU A 10 23.47 37.26 -7.46
C LEU A 10 23.23 35.77 -7.79
N ALA A 11 22.05 35.22 -7.49
CA ALA A 11 21.77 33.81 -7.67
C ALA A 11 21.40 33.47 -9.12
N ASN A 12 22.00 32.42 -9.68
CA ASN A 12 21.64 31.96 -11.03
C ASN A 12 20.29 31.25 -11.07
N LYS A 13 19.84 30.70 -9.95
CA LYS A 13 18.53 30.04 -9.80
C LYS A 13 17.95 30.27 -8.42
N ILE A 14 16.62 30.31 -8.38
CA ILE A 14 15.83 30.37 -7.14
C ILE A 14 15.09 29.04 -7.01
N VAL A 15 15.22 28.41 -5.85
CA VAL A 15 14.51 27.17 -5.50
C VAL A 15 13.43 27.51 -4.49
N ILE A 16 12.19 27.13 -4.78
CA ILE A 16 11.04 27.39 -3.91
C ILE A 16 10.44 26.04 -3.52
N ALA A 17 10.43 25.75 -2.22
CA ALA A 17 9.71 24.58 -1.70
C ALA A 17 8.18 24.84 -1.80
N PRO A 18 7.37 23.87 -2.26
CA PRO A 18 5.92 24.02 -2.34
C PRO A 18 5.30 23.90 -0.94
N LEU A 19 5.26 25.01 -0.22
CA LEU A 19 4.76 25.11 1.14
C LEU A 19 3.30 25.56 1.17
N ASN A 20 2.64 25.36 2.33
CA ASN A 20 1.30 25.88 2.57
C ASN A 20 1.29 27.42 2.38
N PRO A 21 0.44 27.99 1.50
CA PRO A 21 0.37 29.44 1.31
C PRO A 21 0.05 30.24 2.59
N GLY A 22 -0.67 29.64 3.55
CA GLY A 22 -0.96 30.25 4.85
C GLY A 22 0.20 30.18 5.85
N PHE A 23 1.25 29.40 5.56
CA PHE A 23 2.44 29.26 6.40
C PHE A 23 3.65 28.81 5.56
N THR A 24 4.37 29.78 5.01
CA THR A 24 5.48 29.54 4.04
C THR A 24 6.86 29.60 4.66
N SER A 25 6.98 29.79 5.97
CA SER A 25 8.26 29.93 6.65
C SER A 25 8.77 28.59 7.16
N LEU A 26 9.93 28.16 6.68
CA LEU A 26 10.68 27.06 7.27
C LEU A 26 11.77 27.58 8.20
N ASN A 27 12.11 26.76 9.19
CA ASN A 27 13.39 26.89 9.88
C ASN A 27 14.53 26.66 8.86
N LEU A 28 15.65 27.37 9.02
CA LEU A 28 16.87 27.16 8.24
C LEU A 28 17.30 25.69 8.17
N SER A 29 17.31 24.95 9.29
CA SER A 29 17.70 23.53 9.30
C SER A 29 16.75 22.66 8.48
N GLN A 30 15.45 22.97 8.48
CA GLN A 30 14.45 22.27 7.66
C GLN A 30 14.64 22.56 6.17
N ALA A 31 14.91 23.82 5.82
CA ALA A 31 15.19 24.21 4.44
C ALA A 31 16.46 23.53 3.90
N VAL A 32 17.53 23.49 4.71
CA VAL A 32 18.78 22.79 4.36
C VAL A 32 18.55 21.29 4.20
N LEU A 33 17.84 20.66 5.13
CA LEU A 33 17.52 19.23 5.07
C LEU A 33 16.73 18.87 3.81
N LEU A 34 15.70 19.65 3.48
CA LEU A 34 14.88 19.40 2.29
C LEU A 34 15.70 19.50 1.01
N LEU A 35 16.55 20.53 0.88
CA LEU A 35 17.39 20.71 -0.28
C LEU A 35 18.42 19.58 -0.42
N ALA A 36 19.06 19.20 0.69
CA ALA A 36 20.03 18.10 0.72
C ALA A 36 19.36 16.76 0.38
N TYR A 37 18.14 16.52 0.87
CA TYR A 37 17.39 15.30 0.60
C TYR A 37 16.97 15.17 -0.87
N GLU A 38 16.45 16.24 -1.49
CA GLU A 38 16.12 16.20 -2.92
C GLU A 38 17.38 16.11 -3.80
N TRP A 39 18.48 16.75 -3.38
CA TRP A 39 19.78 16.58 -4.04
C TRP A 39 20.26 15.13 -3.97
N TYR A 40 20.17 14.51 -2.79
CA TYR A 40 20.52 13.10 -2.60
C TYR A 40 19.67 12.20 -3.49
N LYS A 41 18.34 12.37 -3.49
CA LYS A 41 17.42 11.58 -4.33
C LYS A 41 17.71 11.68 -5.82
N LEU A 42 18.17 12.83 -6.31
CA LEU A 42 18.54 12.99 -7.72
C LEU A 42 19.83 12.26 -8.08
N ALA A 43 20.73 12.07 -7.11
CA ALA A 43 21.97 11.32 -7.25
C ALA A 43 21.83 9.83 -6.84
N ASP A 44 20.72 9.48 -6.20
CA ASP A 44 20.43 8.14 -5.72
C ASP A 44 19.91 7.27 -6.87
N ASP A 45 20.82 6.50 -7.46
CA ASP A 45 20.51 5.47 -8.45
C ASP A 45 20.16 4.12 -7.78
N THR A 46 19.96 4.10 -6.45
CA THR A 46 19.48 2.91 -5.76
C THR A 46 18.11 2.58 -6.33
N PRO A 47 17.92 1.39 -6.93
CA PRO A 47 16.61 0.95 -7.36
C PRO A 47 15.69 1.05 -6.15
N GLY A 48 14.61 1.84 -6.26
CA GLY A 48 13.60 1.92 -5.21
C GLY A 48 13.24 0.49 -4.81
N ALA A 49 13.04 0.21 -3.52
CA ALA A 49 12.89 -1.16 -3.02
C ALA A 49 11.86 -1.95 -3.84
N GLU A 50 12.33 -2.63 -4.89
CA GLU A 50 11.52 -3.47 -5.71
C GLU A 50 11.30 -4.70 -4.84
N LEU A 51 10.06 -4.86 -4.38
CA LEU A 51 9.56 -6.21 -4.09
C LEU A 51 9.96 -7.02 -5.31
N ARG A 52 10.90 -7.96 -5.17
CA ARG A 52 11.37 -8.80 -6.27
C ARG A 52 10.19 -9.62 -6.77
N MET A 53 9.39 -9.04 -7.67
CA MET A 53 8.26 -9.68 -8.32
C MET A 53 8.83 -10.50 -9.47
N LYS A 54 9.41 -11.67 -9.18
CA LYS A 54 9.76 -12.61 -10.24
C LYS A 54 8.48 -13.02 -10.97
N ASP A 55 8.37 -12.66 -12.24
CA ASP A 55 7.33 -13.09 -13.19
C ASP A 55 5.88 -12.76 -12.78
N THR A 56 5.68 -11.73 -11.97
CA THR A 56 4.34 -11.29 -11.53
C THR A 56 4.25 -9.77 -11.47
N ARG A 57 3.03 -9.23 -11.40
CA ARG A 57 2.75 -7.80 -11.28
C ARG A 57 1.97 -7.49 -10.00
N PRO A 58 1.96 -6.23 -9.53
CA PRO A 58 1.02 -5.82 -8.50
C PRO A 58 -0.42 -6.19 -8.90
N ALA A 59 -1.18 -6.70 -7.93
CA ALA A 59 -2.60 -6.97 -8.14
C ALA A 59 -3.34 -5.66 -8.41
N ASN A 60 -4.21 -5.66 -9.41
CA ASN A 60 -5.06 -4.53 -9.68
C ASN A 60 -6.24 -4.49 -8.69
N LYS A 61 -6.97 -3.38 -8.68
CA LYS A 61 -8.09 -3.17 -7.75
C LYS A 61 -9.20 -4.21 -7.92
N GLN A 62 -9.50 -4.64 -9.14
CA GLN A 62 -10.54 -5.64 -9.39
C GLN A 62 -10.16 -7.02 -8.85
N GLU A 63 -8.88 -7.40 -8.93
CA GLU A 63 -8.38 -8.67 -8.41
C GLU A 63 -8.51 -8.74 -6.87
N LEU A 64 -8.11 -7.67 -6.19
CA LEU A 64 -8.27 -7.53 -4.74
C LEU A 64 -9.75 -7.52 -4.34
N LEU A 65 -10.59 -6.76 -5.03
CA LEU A 65 -12.03 -6.71 -4.75
C LEU A 65 -12.68 -8.08 -4.88
N GLY A 66 -12.38 -8.84 -5.93
CA GLY A 66 -12.96 -10.19 -6.04
C GLY A 66 -12.37 -11.19 -5.05
N LEU A 67 -11.16 -10.96 -4.48
CA LEU A 67 -10.70 -11.74 -3.33
C LEU A 67 -11.53 -11.42 -2.09
N PHE A 68 -11.83 -10.14 -1.85
CA PHE A 68 -12.67 -9.71 -0.73
C PHE A 68 -14.07 -10.27 -0.84
N GLU A 69 -14.70 -10.15 -2.00
CA GLU A 69 -16.03 -10.71 -2.24
C GLU A 69 -16.06 -12.22 -2.01
N HIS A 70 -15.10 -12.96 -2.58
CA HIS A 70 -15.02 -14.41 -2.38
C HIS A 70 -14.86 -14.78 -0.89
N LEU A 71 -13.91 -14.15 -0.21
CA LEU A 71 -13.63 -14.42 1.20
C LEU A 71 -14.82 -14.02 2.10
N GLU A 72 -15.42 -12.85 1.89
CA GLU A 72 -16.57 -12.38 2.67
C GLU A 72 -17.77 -13.30 2.50
N ASN A 73 -18.07 -13.73 1.27
CA ASN A 73 -19.16 -14.65 0.99
C ASN A 73 -18.97 -16.00 1.72
N GLU A 74 -17.74 -16.53 1.73
CA GLU A 74 -17.43 -17.78 2.41
C GLU A 74 -17.44 -17.63 3.94
N LEU A 75 -17.01 -16.48 4.47
CA LEU A 75 -17.10 -16.19 5.90
C LEU A 75 -18.54 -15.96 6.38
N ASP A 76 -19.39 -15.36 5.54
CA ASP A 76 -20.82 -15.24 5.79
C ASP A 76 -21.48 -16.63 5.79
N SER A 77 -21.17 -17.49 4.79
CA SER A 77 -21.76 -18.83 4.67
C SER A 77 -21.36 -19.78 5.82
N HIS A 78 -20.13 -19.65 6.34
CA HIS A 78 -19.64 -20.46 7.45
C HIS A 78 -19.89 -19.84 8.84
N GLY A 79 -20.61 -18.72 8.91
CA GLY A 79 -21.11 -18.12 10.16
C GLY A 79 -20.09 -17.28 10.94
N PHE A 80 -18.90 -16.98 10.38
CA PHE A 80 -17.90 -16.12 11.02
C PHE A 80 -18.39 -14.67 11.17
N LEU A 81 -19.13 -14.18 10.17
CA LEU A 81 -19.66 -12.80 10.12
C LEU A 81 -21.13 -12.66 10.59
N ARG A 82 -21.63 -13.63 11.37
CA ARG A 82 -23.06 -13.72 11.75
C ARG A 82 -23.60 -12.55 12.59
N VAL A 83 -22.75 -11.87 13.37
CA VAL A 83 -23.16 -10.77 14.25
C VAL A 83 -23.24 -9.48 13.44
N LYS A 84 -24.48 -9.08 13.09
CA LYS A 84 -24.74 -7.97 12.16
C LYS A 84 -24.11 -6.66 12.60
N GLU A 85 -24.11 -6.37 13.90
CA GLU A 85 -23.57 -5.14 14.47
C GLU A 85 -22.04 -5.07 14.36
N LYS A 86 -21.36 -6.23 14.39
CA LYS A 86 -19.89 -6.32 14.31
C LYS A 86 -19.37 -6.51 12.89
N ARG A 87 -20.22 -7.00 11.97
CA ARG A 87 -19.85 -7.33 10.59
C ARG A 87 -19.11 -6.19 9.87
N PRO A 88 -19.56 -4.92 9.90
CA PRO A 88 -18.86 -3.84 9.19
C PRO A 88 -17.41 -3.65 9.65
N VAL A 89 -17.17 -3.68 10.96
CA VAL A 89 -15.84 -3.53 11.54
C VAL A 89 -14.96 -4.75 11.23
N MET A 90 -15.52 -5.96 11.31
CA MET A 90 -14.79 -7.19 10.98
C MET A 90 -14.37 -7.25 9.51
N VAL A 91 -15.29 -6.91 8.59
CA VAL A 91 -15.00 -6.84 7.15
C VAL A 91 -13.90 -5.80 6.87
N GLN A 92 -13.99 -4.61 7.47
CA GLN A 92 -12.96 -3.58 7.32
C GLN A 92 -11.59 -4.08 7.81
N ASN A 93 -11.54 -4.76 8.96
CA ASN A 93 -10.30 -5.31 9.50
C ASN A 93 -9.70 -6.37 8.59
N ILE A 94 -10.51 -7.28 8.03
CA ILE A 94 -10.07 -8.29 7.08
C ILE A 94 -9.48 -7.62 5.83
N ARG A 95 -10.20 -6.67 5.23
CA ARG A 95 -9.72 -5.95 4.04
C ARG A 95 -8.42 -5.21 4.31
N ASN A 96 -8.30 -4.55 5.47
CA ASN A 96 -7.10 -3.82 5.87
C ASN A 96 -5.85 -4.70 5.92
N VAL A 97 -5.97 -5.99 6.28
CA VAL A 97 -4.83 -6.93 6.27
C VAL A 97 -4.25 -7.06 4.87
N PHE A 98 -5.12 -7.33 3.88
CA PHE A 98 -4.69 -7.53 2.50
C PHE A 98 -4.31 -6.22 1.79
N GLN A 99 -4.97 -5.10 2.11
CA GLN A 99 -4.63 -3.81 1.53
C GLN A 99 -3.23 -3.33 1.91
N ARG A 100 -2.76 -3.66 3.12
CA ARG A 100 -1.38 -3.34 3.54
C ARG A 100 -0.33 -4.27 2.95
N ALA A 101 -0.73 -5.43 2.43
CA ALA A 101 0.19 -6.46 1.98
C ALA A 101 0.81 -6.18 0.60
N ASN A 102 0.33 -5.18 -0.16
CA ASN A 102 0.80 -4.85 -1.51
C ASN A 102 0.90 -6.10 -2.42
N MET A 103 -0.15 -6.91 -2.40
CA MET A 103 -0.15 -8.24 -3.04
C MET A 103 0.08 -8.15 -4.55
N THR A 104 0.74 -9.16 -5.06
CA THR A 104 0.85 -9.47 -6.48
C THR A 104 -0.39 -10.22 -7.00
N GLU A 105 -0.60 -10.21 -8.31
CA GLU A 105 -1.68 -10.98 -8.95
C GLU A 105 -1.61 -12.47 -8.57
N GLN A 106 -0.41 -13.04 -8.56
CA GLN A 106 -0.18 -14.44 -8.21
C GLN A 106 -0.58 -14.74 -6.77
N GLU A 107 -0.22 -13.88 -5.81
CA GLU A 107 -0.60 -14.08 -4.40
C GLU A 107 -2.12 -13.99 -4.22
N VAL A 108 -2.79 -13.06 -4.93
CA VAL A 108 -4.26 -12.99 -4.91
C VAL A 108 -4.89 -14.29 -5.41
N ARG A 109 -4.39 -14.84 -6.53
CA ARG A 109 -4.85 -16.14 -7.06
C ARG A 109 -4.61 -17.28 -6.06
N THR A 110 -3.43 -17.31 -5.43
CA THR A 110 -3.08 -18.31 -4.40
C THR A 110 -4.05 -18.24 -3.22
N PHE A 111 -4.32 -17.05 -2.68
CA PHE A 111 -5.26 -16.89 -1.56
C PHE A 111 -6.69 -17.27 -1.94
N ARG A 112 -7.15 -16.96 -3.16
CA ARG A 112 -8.46 -17.47 -3.63
C ARG A 112 -8.47 -19.00 -3.70
N GLY A 113 -7.37 -19.63 -4.10
CA GLY A 113 -7.20 -21.08 -4.08
C GLY A 113 -7.26 -21.67 -2.66
N VAL A 114 -6.61 -21.00 -1.69
CA VAL A 114 -6.67 -21.38 -0.26
C VAL A 114 -8.11 -21.33 0.24
N VAL A 115 -8.83 -20.23 0.00
CA VAL A 115 -10.25 -20.10 0.40
C VAL A 115 -11.07 -21.24 -0.21
N LYS A 116 -10.94 -21.47 -1.52
CA LYS A 116 -11.66 -22.54 -2.21
C LYS A 116 -11.34 -23.92 -1.62
N SER A 117 -10.08 -24.21 -1.32
CA SER A 117 -9.68 -25.51 -0.76
C SER A 117 -10.20 -25.74 0.65
N LEU A 118 -10.32 -24.68 1.46
CA LEU A 118 -10.86 -24.77 2.81
C LEU A 118 -12.39 -24.91 2.82
N THR A 119 -13.08 -24.31 1.85
CA THR A 119 -14.55 -24.35 1.77
C THR A 119 -15.04 -25.58 1.00
N GLN A 120 -14.25 -26.10 0.07
CA GLN A 120 -14.51 -27.33 -0.67
C GLN A 120 -13.65 -28.47 -0.13
N PHE A 121 -14.02 -29.02 1.04
CA PHE A 121 -13.43 -30.29 1.49
C PHE A 121 -13.63 -31.37 0.41
N PRO A 122 -12.57 -32.11 0.00
CA PRO A 122 -12.76 -33.25 -0.88
C PRO A 122 -13.54 -34.33 -0.12
N ARG A 123 -14.76 -34.62 -0.57
CA ARG A 123 -15.63 -35.65 0.02
C ARG A 123 -15.07 -37.07 -0.04
N HIS A 124 -13.87 -37.31 -0.59
CA HIS A 124 -13.28 -38.64 -0.75
C HIS A 124 -11.80 -38.66 -0.32
N MET A 125 -11.56 -38.76 0.99
CA MET A 125 -10.53 -39.71 1.44
C MET A 125 -11.29 -40.96 1.85
N LYS A 126 -11.45 -41.92 0.91
CA LYS A 126 -11.70 -43.30 1.30
C LYS A 126 -10.55 -43.68 2.22
N LYS A 127 -10.88 -44.17 3.42
CA LYS A 127 -9.92 -44.91 4.24
C LYS A 127 -9.39 -46.04 3.34
N GLU A 128 -8.09 -46.06 3.12
CA GLU A 128 -7.43 -47.29 2.73
C GLU A 128 -7.46 -48.20 3.98
N ASP A 129 -8.04 -49.38 3.80
CA ASP A 129 -8.04 -50.50 4.74
C ASP A 129 -6.63 -51.10 4.87
#